data_AF-A0A8H4BK10-F1
#
_entry.id   AF-A0A8H4BK10-F1
#
_cell.length_a   1.000
_cell.length_b   1.000
_cell.length_c   1.000
_cell.angle_alpha   90.00
_cell.angle_beta   90.00
_cell.angle_gamma   90.00
#
_symmetry.space_group_name_H-M   'P 1'
#
loop_
_entity.id
_entity.type
_entity.pdbx_description
1 polymer ?
#
loop_
_entity_poly.entity_id
_entity_poly.type
_entity_poly.pdbx_seq_one_letter_code
_entity_poly.pdbx_strand_id
1 'polypeptide(L)'
;MLASVRSSLIRGVRYSHSAAASHTVPAPRGQIQDVSTFLKAIGRGCDEVAGKFETWDQLFTTGSRVMKTDMGINTKQRKYILSWLERYRKGVEPYAIAVPGPKKK
;
A
#
# COMPACT_ATOMS: atom_id res chain seq x y z
N MET A 1 47.45 35.01 14.49
CA MET A 1 47.39 33.72 13.77
C MET A 1 46.22 32.94 14.37
N LEU A 2 45.00 33.01 13.80
CA LEU A 2 44.39 31.99 12.89
C LEU A 2 44.63 30.54 13.39
N ALA A 3 43.67 29.64 13.56
CA ALA A 3 42.21 29.58 13.45
C ALA A 3 41.80 28.19 14.00
N SER A 4 40.50 27.93 14.19
CA SER A 4 39.80 26.74 13.64
C SER A 4 38.59 26.36 14.50
N VAL A 5 37.44 26.94 14.18
CA VAL A 5 36.13 26.42 14.59
C VAL A 5 35.81 25.25 13.67
N ARG A 6 35.81 24.02 14.20
CA ARG A 6 35.36 22.85 13.45
C ARG A 6 33.83 22.86 13.41
N SER A 7 33.28 23.44 12.36
CA SER A 7 31.87 23.32 12.00
C SER A 7 31.58 21.86 11.61
N SER A 8 30.84 21.15 12.46
CA SER A 8 30.27 19.85 12.11
C SER A 8 29.00 20.07 11.30
N LEU A 9 29.14 20.15 9.98
CA LEU A 9 28.00 20.05 9.07
C LEU A 9 27.45 18.62 9.11
N ILE A 10 26.48 18.37 10.00
CA ILE A 10 25.64 17.17 9.90
C ILE A 10 24.76 17.38 8.66
N ARG A 11 25.26 16.92 7.52
CA ARG A 11 24.56 16.96 6.23
C ARG A 11 23.41 15.96 6.30
N GLY A 12 22.24 16.42 6.75
CA GLY A 12 21.03 15.63 6.71
C GLY A 12 20.74 15.20 5.26
N VAL A 13 20.89 13.91 4.97
CA VAL A 13 20.51 13.33 3.68
C VAL A 13 18.98 13.33 3.63
N ARG A 14 18.40 14.34 2.96
CA ARG A 14 16.99 14.28 2.57
C ARG A 14 16.87 13.28 1.43
N TYR A 15 16.23 12.14 1.67
CA TYR A 15 15.81 11.24 0.59
C TYR A 15 14.83 11.98 -0.31
N SER A 16 15.12 12.03 -1.62
CA SER A 16 14.17 12.53 -2.61
C SER A 16 12.97 11.58 -2.66
N HIS A 17 11.79 12.11 -2.36
CA HIS A 17 10.55 11.42 -2.70
C HIS A 17 10.44 11.43 -4.22
N SER A 18 10.83 10.32 -4.86
CA SER A 18 10.60 10.11 -6.28
C SER A 18 9.10 10.29 -6.52
N ALA A 19 8.74 11.28 -7.35
CA ALA A 19 7.35 11.54 -7.70
C ALA A 19 6.78 10.23 -8.28
N ALA A 20 5.67 9.76 -7.69
CA ALA A 20 5.05 8.51 -8.08
C ALA A 20 4.87 8.50 -9.60
N ALA A 21 5.46 7.49 -10.26
CA ALA A 21 5.17 7.22 -11.65
C ALA A 21 3.64 7.23 -11.83
N SER A 22 3.12 7.79 -12.92
CA SER A 22 1.69 7.72 -13.24
C SER A 22 1.33 6.25 -13.39
N HIS A 23 0.92 5.62 -12.29
CA HIS A 23 0.66 4.20 -12.24
C HIS A 23 -0.64 3.95 -12.99
N THR A 24 -0.53 3.41 -14.20
CA THR A 24 -1.69 2.93 -14.97
C THR A 24 -2.54 2.02 -14.08
N VAL A 25 -3.85 2.26 -14.06
CA VAL A 25 -4.81 1.36 -13.42
C VAL A 25 -4.82 0.07 -14.25
N PRO A 26 -4.40 -1.08 -13.70
CA PRO A 26 -4.44 -2.33 -14.44
C PRO A 26 -5.89 -2.75 -14.63
N ALA A 27 -6.24 -3.26 -15.82
CA ALA A 27 -7.56 -3.85 -16.03
C ALA A 27 -7.77 -5.05 -15.08
N PRO A 28 -9.01 -5.31 -14.62
CA PRO A 28 -9.34 -6.54 -13.91
C PRO A 28 -9.00 -7.78 -14.76
N ARG A 29 -8.51 -8.85 -14.14
CA ARG A 29 -8.00 -10.06 -14.81
C ARG A 29 -8.52 -11.32 -14.11
N GLY A 30 -8.80 -12.35 -14.92
CA GLY A 30 -9.18 -13.67 -14.44
C GLY A 30 -10.46 -13.67 -13.62
N GLN A 31 -10.38 -14.18 -12.39
CA GLN A 31 -11.51 -14.27 -11.45
C GLN A 31 -11.79 -12.93 -10.74
N ILE A 32 -10.87 -11.97 -10.83
CA ILE A 32 -10.97 -10.67 -10.16
C ILE A 32 -11.65 -9.71 -11.13
N GLN A 33 -12.96 -9.51 -10.96
CA GLN A 33 -13.73 -8.50 -11.71
C GLN A 33 -14.06 -7.27 -10.85
N ASP A 34 -14.20 -7.46 -9.53
CA ASP A 34 -14.64 -6.44 -8.60
C ASP A 34 -13.64 -6.19 -7.46
N VAL A 35 -13.76 -5.02 -6.83
CA VAL A 35 -12.96 -4.63 -5.65
C VAL A 35 -13.18 -5.59 -4.48
N SER A 36 -14.42 -5.99 -4.22
CA SER A 36 -14.77 -6.93 -3.14
C SER A 36 -14.08 -8.29 -3.34
N THR A 37 -14.10 -8.80 -4.58
CA THR A 37 -13.45 -10.07 -4.94
C THR A 37 -11.93 -9.99 -4.74
N PHE A 38 -11.30 -8.87 -5.11
CA PHE A 38 -9.87 -8.65 -4.87
C PHE A 38 -9.52 -8.62 -3.38
N LEU A 39 -10.24 -7.83 -2.59
CA LEU A 39 -9.96 -7.67 -1.17
C LEU A 39 -10.22 -8.96 -0.37
N LYS A 40 -11.21 -9.75 -0.80
CA LYS A 40 -11.45 -11.09 -0.26
C LYS A 40 -10.33 -12.07 -0.65
N ALA A 41 -9.84 -12.03 -1.88
CA ALA A 41 -8.78 -12.92 -2.36
C ALA A 41 -7.45 -12.72 -1.62
N ILE A 42 -7.06 -11.47 -1.31
CA ILE A 42 -5.84 -11.18 -0.54
C ILE A 42 -5.96 -11.51 0.95
N GLY A 43 -7.20 -11.59 1.47
CA GLY A 43 -7.55 -11.93 2.84
C GLY A 43 -7.09 -10.91 3.89
N ARG A 44 -6.79 -11.40 5.11
CA ARG A 44 -6.35 -10.61 6.27
C ARG A 44 -7.34 -9.52 6.72
N GLY A 45 -8.64 -9.81 6.63
CA GLY A 45 -9.70 -8.88 7.03
C GLY A 45 -9.79 -7.63 6.14
N CYS A 46 -9.29 -7.69 4.89
CA CYS A 46 -9.41 -6.56 3.97
C CYS A 46 -10.80 -6.48 3.31
N ASP A 47 -11.57 -7.56 3.38
CA ASP A 47 -12.97 -7.64 2.97
C ASP A 47 -13.87 -6.70 3.78
N GLU A 48 -13.56 -6.46 5.06
CA GLU A 48 -14.31 -5.51 5.92
C GLU A 48 -14.32 -4.08 5.39
N VAL A 49 -13.28 -3.69 4.65
CA VAL A 49 -13.13 -2.34 4.10
C VAL A 49 -13.53 -2.25 2.63
N ALA A 50 -14.04 -3.35 2.04
CA ALA A 50 -14.45 -3.37 0.64
C ALA A 50 -15.57 -2.38 0.33
N GLY A 51 -16.52 -2.19 1.26
CA GLY A 51 -17.60 -1.22 1.11
C GLY A 51 -17.17 0.25 1.14
N LYS A 52 -15.88 0.56 1.35
CA LYS A 52 -15.34 1.93 1.30
C LYS A 52 -14.83 2.32 -0.10
N PHE A 53 -14.70 1.35 -1.00
CA PHE A 53 -14.23 1.57 -2.36
C PHE A 53 -15.38 1.33 -3.33
N GLU A 54 -15.75 2.36 -4.10
CA GLU A 54 -16.89 2.27 -5.01
C GLU A 54 -16.48 1.67 -6.36
N THR A 55 -15.28 2.02 -6.84
CA THR A 55 -14.81 1.62 -8.17
C THR A 55 -13.40 1.02 -8.12
N TRP A 56 -13.10 0.21 -9.15
CA TRP A 56 -11.77 -0.37 -9.35
C TRP A 56 -10.69 0.70 -9.50
N ASP A 57 -10.95 1.72 -10.32
CA ASP A 57 -10.06 2.86 -10.50
C ASP A 57 -9.79 3.60 -9.19
N GLN A 58 -10.82 3.80 -8.36
CA GLN A 58 -10.64 4.40 -7.03
C GLN A 58 -9.69 3.58 -6.17
N LEU A 59 -9.81 2.24 -6.15
CA LEU A 59 -8.90 1.39 -5.37
C LEU A 59 -7.43 1.60 -5.75
N PHE A 60 -7.11 1.67 -7.05
CA PHE A 60 -5.73 1.83 -7.54
C PHE A 60 -5.20 3.27 -7.49
N THR A 61 -6.09 4.25 -7.42
CA THR A 61 -5.74 5.67 -7.38
C THR A 61 -5.62 6.19 -5.95
N THR A 62 -6.36 5.59 -5.01
CA THR A 62 -6.42 6.06 -3.62
C THR A 62 -5.08 5.85 -2.91
N GLY A 63 -4.49 6.95 -2.43
CA GLY A 63 -3.27 6.94 -1.64
C GLY A 63 -3.50 6.64 -0.15
N SER A 64 -2.43 6.27 0.55
CA SER A 64 -2.46 5.93 1.99
C SER A 64 -3.02 7.03 2.90
N ARG A 65 -2.89 8.30 2.50
CA ARG A 65 -3.41 9.46 3.24
C ARG A 65 -4.94 9.51 3.21
N VAL A 66 -5.53 9.38 2.02
CA VAL A 66 -6.99 9.38 1.80
C VAL A 66 -7.62 8.18 2.51
N MET A 67 -7.02 6.99 2.37
CA MET A 67 -7.47 5.79 3.10
C MET A 67 -7.48 6.00 4.63
N LYS A 68 -6.60 6.84 5.18
CA LYS A 68 -6.57 7.16 6.60
C LYS A 68 -7.64 8.18 6.97
N THR A 69 -7.63 9.33 6.31
CA THR A 69 -8.42 10.49 6.71
C THR A 69 -9.89 10.30 6.38
N ASP A 70 -10.19 9.85 5.15
CA ASP A 70 -11.55 9.86 4.62
C ASP A 70 -12.26 8.52 4.83
N MET A 71 -11.50 7.41 4.76
CA MET A 71 -12.07 6.06 4.87
C MET A 71 -11.90 5.41 6.26
N GLY A 72 -11.02 5.94 7.11
CA GLY A 72 -10.76 5.40 8.44
C GLY A 72 -10.12 4.02 8.49
N ILE A 73 -9.50 3.55 7.40
CA ILE A 73 -8.94 2.18 7.29
C ILE A 73 -7.72 2.03 8.21
N ASN A 74 -7.57 0.91 8.91
CA ASN A 74 -6.45 0.71 9.83
C ASN A 74 -5.09 0.66 9.10
N THR A 75 -4.02 1.11 9.76
CA THR A 75 -2.66 1.17 9.22
C THR A 75 -2.17 -0.18 8.67
N LYS A 76 -2.52 -1.31 9.31
CA LYS A 76 -2.14 -2.65 8.85
C LYS A 76 -2.80 -2.99 7.51
N GLN A 77 -4.12 -2.80 7.39
CA GLN A 77 -4.88 -3.02 6.16
C GLN A 77 -4.38 -2.12 5.03
N ARG A 78 -4.21 -0.80 5.27
CA ARG A 78 -3.72 0.14 4.25
C ARG A 78 -2.39 -0.30 3.64
N LYS A 79 -1.40 -0.61 4.49
CA LYS A 79 -0.07 -1.06 4.03
C LYS A 79 -0.15 -2.35 3.22
N TYR A 80 -1.00 -3.28 3.67
CA TYR A 80 -1.17 -4.57 3.02
C TYR A 80 -1.85 -4.44 1.65
N ILE A 81 -2.95 -3.68 1.58
CA ILE A 81 -3.68 -3.38 0.33
C ILE A 81 -2.71 -2.73 -0.67
N LEU A 82 -2.02 -1.65 -0.30
CA LEU A 82 -1.09 -0.96 -1.20
C LEU A 82 0.03 -1.88 -1.70
N SER A 83 0.57 -2.74 -0.84
CA SER A 83 1.58 -3.73 -1.26
C SER A 83 1.01 -4.72 -2.28
N TRP A 84 -0.25 -5.14 -2.12
CA TRP A 84 -0.92 -6.02 -3.06
C TRP A 84 -1.29 -5.35 -4.37
N LEU A 85 -1.70 -4.08 -4.36
CA LEU A 85 -1.94 -3.31 -5.59
C LEU A 85 -0.66 -3.21 -6.43
N GLU A 86 0.49 -2.99 -5.79
CA GLU A 86 1.79 -3.02 -6.48
C GLU A 86 2.15 -4.40 -7.04
N ARG A 87 1.85 -5.47 -6.31
CA ARG A 87 2.05 -6.85 -6.81
C ARG A 87 1.14 -7.13 -8.01
N TYR A 88 -0.10 -6.68 -7.95
CA TYR A 88 -1.07 -6.85 -9.02
C TYR A 88 -0.68 -6.09 -10.28
N ARG A 89 -0.15 -4.86 -10.13
CA ARG A 89 0.46 -4.07 -11.22
C ARG A 89 1.62 -4.81 -11.90
N LYS A 90 2.37 -5.62 -11.14
CA LYS A 90 3.47 -6.45 -11.65
C LYS A 90 3.01 -7.79 -12.26
N GLY A 91 1.70 -8.01 -12.37
CA GLY A 91 1.15 -9.24 -12.94
C GLY A 91 1.03 -10.41 -11.97
N VAL A 92 1.25 -10.20 -10.67
CA VAL A 92 1.07 -11.25 -9.66
C VAL A 92 -0.41 -11.39 -9.33
N GLU A 93 -0.93 -12.62 -9.45
CA GLU A 93 -2.33 -12.92 -9.11
C GLU A 93 -2.57 -12.84 -7.59
N PRO A 94 -3.71 -12.29 -7.13
CA PRO A 94 -4.04 -12.20 -5.71
C PRO A 94 -4.27 -13.57 -5.08
N TYR A 95 -3.65 -13.81 -3.92
CA TYR A 95 -3.89 -15.01 -3.12
C TYR A 95 -3.74 -14.70 -1.64
N ALA A 96 -4.38 -15.50 -0.78
CA ALA A 96 -4.28 -15.32 0.66
C ALA A 96 -2.90 -15.83 1.15
N ILE A 97 -2.04 -14.91 1.60
CA ILE A 97 -0.80 -15.30 2.27
C ILE A 97 -1.14 -15.78 3.68
N ALA A 98 -1.04 -17.10 3.87
CA ALA A 98 -1.18 -17.72 5.18
C ALA A 98 -0.27 -17.02 6.20
N VAL A 99 -0.87 -16.55 7.29
CA VAL A 99 -0.11 -16.05 8.44
C VAL A 99 0.21 -17.28 9.29
N PRO A 100 1.48 -17.52 9.67
CA PRO A 100 1.78 -18.60 10.60
C PRO A 100 0.95 -18.38 11.86
N GLY A 101 0.22 -19.42 12.26
CA GLY A 101 -0.57 -19.38 13.49
C GLY A 101 0.30 -19.07 14.70
N PRO A 102 -0.30 -18.59 15.81
CA PRO A 102 0.43 -18.38 17.05
C PRO A 102 1.14 -19.68 17.44
N LYS A 103 2.46 -19.62 17.66
CA LYS A 103 3.18 -20.77 18.19
C LYS A 103 2.62 -21.07 19.58
N LYS A 104 2.05 -22.26 19.76
CA LYS A 104 1.68 -22.74 21.10
C LYS A 104 2.96 -22.78 21.93
N LYS A 105 2.94 -22.11 23.08
CA LYS A 105 4.02 -22.18 24.08
C LYS A 105 3.93 -23.50 24.82
#